data_AF-A0A522DD64-F1
#
_entry.id   AF-A0A522DD64-F1
#
_cell.length_a   1.000
_cell.length_b   1.000
_cell.length_c   1.000
_cell.angle_alpha   90.00
_cell.angle_beta   90.00
_cell.angle_gamma   90.00
#
_symmetry.space_group_name_H-M   'P 1'
#
loop_
_entity.id
_entity.type
_entity.pdbx_description
1 polymer ?
#
loop_
_entity_poly.entity_id
_entity_poly.type
_entity_poly.pdbx_seq_one_letter_code
_entity_poly.pdbx_strand_id
1 'polypeptide(L)'
;MLSASDILILASIVSLGFVVGLLRKRATAPTKTIDYILRYSPRILLLSLLVLGGKILHGYLTFVVSCPPPIVATVISKELVDSTAASNIRRIAEEGDPFFQLQLGSLYANGNGAGIAQDYAAAYFWYSVAGKVSKFGEASKYMRDQITSYLSEDQAKAIRLKAEKWSPHENVPELKESE
;
A
#
# COMPACT_ATOMS: atom_id res chain seq x y z
N MET A 1 -9.43 -29.53 -32.49
CA MET A 1 -8.99 -28.45 -33.41
C MET A 1 -7.77 -27.81 -32.80
N LEU A 2 -6.62 -27.79 -33.49
CA LEU A 2 -5.42 -27.12 -32.98
C LEU A 2 -5.69 -25.61 -32.90
N SER A 3 -5.27 -24.97 -31.81
CA SER A 3 -5.43 -23.52 -31.66
C SER A 3 -4.49 -22.77 -32.60
N ALA A 4 -4.80 -21.51 -32.93
CA ALA A 4 -3.95 -20.69 -33.79
C ALA A 4 -2.51 -20.55 -33.25
N SER A 5 -2.33 -20.57 -31.92
CA SER A 5 -1.01 -20.59 -31.28
C SER A 5 -0.25 -21.90 -31.53
N ASP A 6 -0.92 -23.05 -31.54
CA ASP A 6 -0.26 -24.34 -31.77
C ASP A 6 0.26 -24.45 -33.21
N ILE A 7 -0.50 -23.92 -34.17
CA ILE A 7 -0.08 -23.89 -35.59
C ILE A 7 1.16 -23.00 -35.77
N LEU A 8 1.23 -21.86 -35.07
CA LEU A 8 2.38 -20.95 -35.13
C LEU A 8 3.64 -21.51 -34.46
N ILE A 9 3.49 -22.26 -33.37
CA ILE A 9 4.60 -22.95 -32.71
C ILE A 9 5.15 -24.05 -33.64
N LEU A 10 4.27 -24.86 -34.23
CA LEU A 10 4.68 -25.93 -35.15
C LEU A 10 5.38 -25.36 -36.40
N ALA A 11 4.88 -24.28 -36.98
CA ALA A 11 5.52 -23.61 -38.11
C ALA A 11 6.92 -23.06 -37.76
N SER A 12 7.11 -22.59 -36.52
CA SER A 12 8.39 -22.09 -36.03
C SER A 12 9.42 -23.23 -35.85
N ILE A 13 8.99 -24.38 -35.32
CA ILE A 13 9.84 -25.56 -35.15
C ILE A 13 10.30 -26.12 -36.50
N VAL A 14 9.39 -26.18 -37.48
CA VAL A 14 9.72 -26.62 -38.85
C VAL A 14 10.71 -25.67 -39.52
N SER A 15 10.52 -24.35 -39.37
CA SER A 15 11.47 -23.34 -39.89
C SER A 15 12.84 -23.46 -39.21
N LEU A 16 12.87 -23.67 -37.89
CA LEU A 16 14.13 -23.83 -37.15
C LEU A 16 14.88 -25.10 -37.57
N GLY A 17 14.16 -26.22 -37.76
CA GLY A 17 14.73 -27.46 -38.26
C GLY A 17 15.30 -27.32 -39.67
N PHE A 18 14.62 -26.58 -40.55
CA PHE A 18 15.12 -26.26 -41.88
C PHE A 18 16.38 -25.38 -41.84
N VAL A 19 16.39 -24.35 -40.99
CA VAL A 19 17.55 -23.47 -40.79
C VAL A 19 18.74 -24.24 -40.21
N VAL A 20 18.52 -25.11 -39.21
CA VAL A 20 19.58 -25.96 -38.64
C VAL A 20 20.10 -26.97 -39.68
N GLY A 21 19.23 -27.52 -40.52
CA GLY A 21 19.62 -28.37 -41.66
C GLY A 21 20.47 -27.63 -42.69
N LEU A 22 20.15 -26.37 -42.99
CA LEU A 22 20.97 -25.51 -43.84
C LEU A 22 22.32 -25.17 -43.20
N LEU A 23 22.36 -24.93 -41.88
CA LEU A 23 23.60 -24.68 -41.15
C LEU A 23 24.49 -25.92 -41.08
N ARG A 24 23.93 -27.13 -40.97
CA ARG A 24 24.68 -28.39 -40.99
C ARG A 24 25.31 -28.66 -42.36
N LYS A 25 24.62 -28.32 -43.46
CA LYS A 25 25.19 -28.33 -44.82
C LYS A 25 26.23 -27.23 -45.06
N ARG A 26 26.28 -26.20 -44.20
CA ARG A 26 27.21 -25.05 -44.29
C ARG A 26 28.60 -25.36 -43.74
N ALA A 27 28.75 -26.37 -42.87
CA ALA A 27 30.03 -26.74 -42.27
C ALA A 27 31.05 -27.30 -43.29
N THR A 28 30.63 -27.61 -44.52
CA THR A 28 31.48 -28.19 -45.57
C THR A 28 31.47 -27.39 -46.88
N ALA A 29 30.89 -26.19 -46.92
CA ALA A 29 30.72 -25.43 -48.17
C ALA A 29 31.89 -24.45 -48.43
N PRO A 30 32.38 -24.33 -49.68
CA PRO A 30 33.45 -23.40 -50.06
C PRO A 30 33.03 -21.93 -49.90
N THR A 31 33.97 -21.10 -49.47
CA THR A 31 33.79 -19.69 -49.03
C THR A 31 33.06 -18.77 -50.00
N LYS A 32 33.00 -19.09 -51.30
CA LYS A 32 32.31 -18.28 -52.31
C LYS A 32 30.77 -18.30 -52.20
N THR A 33 30.18 -19.31 -51.57
CA THR A 33 28.72 -19.44 -51.42
C THR A 33 28.17 -18.57 -50.27
N ILE A 34 29.00 -18.25 -49.28
CA ILE A 34 28.63 -17.41 -48.14
C ILE A 34 28.39 -15.96 -48.59
N ASP A 35 29.19 -15.49 -49.55
CA ASP A 35 29.11 -14.14 -50.10
C ASP A 35 27.80 -13.92 -50.88
N TYR A 36 27.30 -14.95 -51.56
CA TYR A 36 26.03 -14.90 -52.30
C TYR A 36 24.81 -14.76 -51.38
N ILE A 37 24.82 -15.44 -50.22
CA ILE A 37 23.71 -15.40 -49.25
C ILE A 37 23.69 -14.07 -48.47
N LEU A 38 24.87 -13.51 -48.18
CA LEU A 38 25.00 -12.19 -47.53
C LEU A 38 24.57 -11.05 -48.48
N ARG A 39 24.79 -11.21 -49.78
CA ARG A 39 24.45 -10.19 -50.79
C ARG A 39 22.97 -10.14 -51.16
N TYR A 40 22.22 -11.24 -50.98
CA TYR A 40 20.84 -11.35 -51.49
C TYR A 40 19.72 -11.02 -50.48
N SER A 41 19.98 -10.89 -49.18
CA SER A 41 18.86 -10.85 -48.21
C SER A 41 19.04 -10.02 -46.93
N PRO A 42 19.62 -8.79 -46.93
CA PRO A 42 19.69 -7.96 -45.73
C PRO A 42 18.31 -7.64 -45.15
N ARG A 43 17.28 -7.54 -46.01
CA ARG A 43 15.88 -7.35 -45.60
C ARG A 43 15.32 -8.54 -44.82
N ILE A 44 15.69 -9.77 -45.20
CA ILE A 44 15.21 -10.98 -44.50
C ILE A 44 15.87 -11.09 -43.12
N LEU A 45 17.17 -10.76 -43.03
CA LEU A 45 17.87 -10.71 -41.74
C LEU A 45 17.26 -9.64 -40.82
N LEU A 46 16.97 -8.46 -41.35
CA LEU A 46 16.38 -7.36 -40.58
C LEU A 46 14.97 -7.68 -40.10
N LEU A 47 14.15 -8.32 -40.94
CA LEU A 47 12.83 -8.82 -40.55
C LEU A 47 12.92 -9.90 -39.47
N SER A 48 13.90 -10.82 -39.56
CA SER A 48 14.10 -11.85 -38.54
C SER A 48 14.48 -11.27 -37.17
N LEU A 49 15.33 -10.23 -37.15
CA LEU A 49 15.74 -9.54 -35.93
C LEU A 49 14.59 -8.76 -35.30
N LEU A 50 13.75 -8.11 -36.09
CA LEU A 50 12.56 -7.40 -35.60
C LEU A 50 11.55 -8.37 -34.97
N VAL A 51 11.31 -9.52 -35.60
CA VAL A 51 10.41 -10.54 -35.05
C VAL A 51 10.97 -11.15 -33.76
N LEU A 52 12.29 -11.40 -33.69
CA LEU A 52 12.93 -11.94 -32.50
C LEU A 52 12.92 -10.92 -31.34
N GLY A 53 13.22 -9.65 -31.63
CA GLY A 53 13.16 -8.56 -30.66
C GLY A 53 11.74 -8.33 -30.12
N GLY A 54 10.73 -8.40 -30.99
CA GLY A 54 9.32 -8.32 -30.60
C GLY A 54 8.90 -9.47 -29.66
N LYS A 55 9.40 -10.69 -29.89
CA LYS A 55 9.13 -11.84 -28.99
C LYS A 55 9.80 -11.70 -27.63
N ILE A 56 11.01 -11.17 -27.58
CA ILE A 56 11.73 -10.89 -26.32
C ILE A 56 11.01 -9.78 -25.55
N LEU A 57 10.62 -8.70 -26.23
CA LEU A 57 9.88 -7.59 -25.62
C LEU A 57 8.49 -8.02 -25.15
N HIS A 58 7.78 -8.81 -25.95
CA HIS A 58 6.48 -9.36 -25.58
C HIS A 58 6.61 -10.31 -24.39
N GLY A 59 7.64 -11.17 -24.35
CA GLY A 59 7.93 -12.04 -23.21
C GLY A 59 8.29 -11.27 -21.94
N TYR A 60 9.03 -10.17 -22.06
CA TYR A 60 9.34 -9.29 -20.92
C TYR A 60 8.09 -8.57 -20.41
N LEU A 61 7.26 -8.05 -21.32
CA LEU A 61 6.02 -7.37 -20.97
C LEU A 61 5.01 -8.33 -20.31
N THR A 62 4.86 -9.54 -20.84
CA THR A 62 4.01 -10.56 -20.22
C THR A 62 4.57 -11.01 -18.87
N PHE A 63 5.88 -11.09 -18.68
CA PHE A 63 6.48 -11.40 -17.38
C PHE A 63 6.22 -10.30 -16.33
N VAL A 64 6.35 -9.02 -16.71
CA VAL A 64 6.10 -7.89 -15.80
C VAL A 64 4.61 -7.80 -15.42
N VAL A 65 3.71 -8.05 -16.36
CA VAL A 65 2.25 -8.00 -16.12
C VAL A 65 1.74 -9.28 -15.43
N SER A 66 2.41 -10.42 -15.65
CA SER A 66 2.03 -11.73 -15.06
C SER A 66 2.75 -12.04 -13.75
N CYS A 67 3.65 -11.19 -13.27
CA CYS A 67 4.13 -11.30 -11.89
C CYS A 67 2.95 -10.96 -10.97
N PRO A 68 2.33 -11.93 -10.27
CA PRO A 68 1.34 -11.59 -9.26
C PRO A 68 2.09 -10.78 -8.19
N PRO A 69 1.62 -9.61 -7.73
CA PRO A 69 2.39 -8.81 -6.78
C PRO A 69 2.29 -9.40 -5.36
N PRO A 70 3.30 -10.11 -4.78
CA PRO A 70 3.12 -10.72 -3.47
C PRO A 70 4.01 -10.09 -2.39
N ILE A 71 4.85 -9.09 -2.70
CA ILE A 71 5.83 -8.54 -1.72
C ILE A 71 5.87 -7.01 -1.70
N VAL A 72 5.92 -6.34 -2.86
CA VAL A 72 6.01 -4.87 -2.88
C VAL A 72 4.66 -4.22 -2.52
N ALA A 73 3.55 -4.79 -2.98
CA ALA A 73 2.21 -4.30 -2.64
C ALA A 73 1.86 -4.51 -1.16
N THR A 74 2.40 -5.55 -0.51
CA THR A 74 2.13 -5.86 0.90
C THR A 74 2.94 -5.01 1.88
N VAL A 75 4.18 -4.63 1.53
CA VAL A 75 4.99 -3.74 2.39
C VAL A 75 4.50 -2.29 2.31
N ILE A 76 4.18 -1.78 1.11
CA ILE A 76 3.73 -0.38 0.94
C ILE A 76 2.31 -0.17 1.48
N SER A 77 1.42 -1.16 1.39
CA SER A 77 0.05 -1.02 1.90
C SER A 77 -0.03 -1.02 3.43
N LYS A 78 0.83 -1.78 4.11
CA LYS A 78 0.82 -1.88 5.57
C LYS A 78 1.35 -0.61 6.27
N GLU A 79 2.30 0.09 5.67
CA GLU A 79 2.95 1.25 6.29
C GLU A 79 2.32 2.60 5.88
N LEU A 80 1.63 2.64 4.72
CA LEU A 80 1.04 3.88 4.20
C LEU A 80 -0.45 4.08 4.57
N VAL A 81 -1.17 3.02 4.96
CA VAL A 81 -2.63 3.06 5.17
C VAL A 81 -3.04 2.97 6.65
N ASP A 82 -2.26 2.33 7.52
CA ASP A 82 -2.70 2.06 8.91
C ASP A 82 -2.50 3.22 9.90
N SER A 83 -1.78 4.31 9.57
CA SER A 83 -1.45 5.34 10.58
C SER A 83 -1.93 6.76 10.27
N THR A 84 -2.32 7.08 9.04
CA THR A 84 -2.44 8.50 8.64
C THR A 84 -3.65 9.20 9.26
N ALA A 85 -4.85 8.62 9.21
CA ALA A 85 -6.05 9.28 9.70
C ALA A 85 -6.04 9.47 11.22
N ALA A 86 -5.78 8.40 11.98
CA ALA A 86 -5.72 8.44 13.44
C ALA A 86 -4.56 9.33 13.94
N SER A 87 -3.38 9.22 13.34
CA SER A 87 -2.23 10.07 13.69
C SER A 87 -2.48 11.54 13.36
N ASN A 88 -3.15 11.85 12.24
CA ASN A 88 -3.50 13.22 11.89
C ASN A 88 -4.53 13.81 12.87
N ILE A 89 -5.55 13.02 13.25
CA ILE A 89 -6.54 13.43 14.26
C ILE A 89 -5.85 13.71 15.59
N ARG A 90 -4.91 12.84 16.02
CA ARG A 90 -4.14 13.08 17.25
C ARG A 90 -3.35 14.39 17.18
N ARG A 91 -2.59 14.61 16.11
CA ARG A 91 -1.79 15.82 15.94
C ARG A 91 -2.65 17.08 16.01
N ILE A 92 -3.78 17.11 15.31
CA ILE A 92 -4.66 18.30 15.26
C ILE A 92 -5.41 18.49 16.60
N ALA A 93 -5.76 17.40 17.29
CA ALA A 93 -6.34 17.48 18.63
C ALA A 93 -5.37 18.07 19.66
N GLU A 94 -4.09 17.70 19.57
CA GLU A 94 -2.99 18.24 20.40
C GLU A 94 -2.67 19.72 20.08
N GLU A 95 -2.93 20.16 18.85
CA GLU A 95 -2.89 21.58 18.44
C GLU A 95 -4.05 22.40 19.03
N GLY A 96 -5.04 21.75 19.67
CA GLY A 96 -6.10 22.42 20.41
C GLY A 96 -7.43 22.50 19.68
N ASP A 97 -7.60 21.87 18.52
CA ASP A 97 -8.86 21.91 17.79
C ASP A 97 -9.95 21.08 18.52
N PRO A 98 -11.03 21.70 19.02
CA PRO A 98 -12.03 21.00 19.83
C PRO A 98 -12.82 19.95 19.05
N PHE A 99 -12.95 20.10 17.73
CA PHE A 99 -13.61 19.10 16.89
C PHE A 99 -12.77 17.82 16.81
N PHE A 100 -11.46 17.96 16.62
CA PHE A 100 -10.55 16.82 16.56
C PHE A 100 -10.33 16.19 17.95
N GLN A 101 -10.38 16.97 19.03
CA GLN A 101 -10.38 16.43 20.39
C GLN A 101 -11.60 15.54 20.66
N LEU A 102 -12.80 15.99 20.24
CA LEU A 102 -14.01 15.17 20.33
C LEU A 102 -13.87 13.88 19.49
N GLN A 103 -13.40 13.99 18.24
CA GLN A 103 -13.19 12.82 17.39
C GLN A 103 -12.18 11.84 17.98
N LEU A 104 -11.07 12.34 18.53
CA LEU A 104 -10.06 11.51 19.16
C LEU A 104 -10.61 10.77 20.38
N GLY A 105 -11.41 11.45 21.21
CA GLY A 105 -12.13 10.81 22.31
C GLY A 105 -13.04 9.68 21.84
N SER A 106 -13.75 9.86 20.71
CA SER A 106 -14.58 8.81 20.11
C SER A 106 -13.79 7.65 19.53
N LEU A 107 -12.59 7.91 18.99
CA LEU A 107 -11.70 6.84 18.54
C LEU A 107 -11.23 5.96 19.70
N TYR A 108 -10.85 6.58 20.82
CA TYR A 108 -10.49 5.85 22.04
C TYR A 108 -11.67 5.13 22.70
N ALA A 109 -12.87 5.73 22.68
CA ALA A 109 -14.07 5.09 23.24
C ALA A 109 -14.50 3.85 22.44
N ASN A 110 -14.36 3.89 21.12
CA ASN A 110 -14.80 2.82 20.25
C ASN A 110 -13.70 1.79 19.94
N GLY A 111 -12.43 2.15 20.05
CA GLY A 111 -11.30 1.27 19.67
C GLY A 111 -11.22 0.96 18.17
N ASN A 112 -11.83 1.81 17.32
CA ASN A 112 -12.02 1.55 15.89
C ASN A 112 -11.01 2.28 14.98
N GLY A 113 -9.96 2.86 15.54
CA GLY A 113 -8.86 3.46 14.78
C GLY A 113 -7.74 2.44 14.58
N ALA A 114 -7.15 2.37 13.38
CA ALA A 114 -5.99 1.52 13.13
C ALA A 114 -4.87 1.81 14.16
N GLY A 115 -4.61 0.85 15.05
CA GLY A 115 -3.65 0.98 16.16
C GLY A 115 -4.15 1.69 17.44
N ILE A 116 -5.42 2.09 17.53
CA ILE A 116 -6.02 2.67 18.74
C ILE A 116 -6.83 1.59 19.46
N ALA A 117 -6.30 1.09 20.58
CA ALA A 117 -7.05 0.25 21.50
C ALA A 117 -8.13 1.06 22.22
N GLN A 118 -9.22 0.39 22.60
CA GLN A 118 -10.25 1.01 23.42
C GLN A 118 -9.66 1.42 24.79
N ASP A 119 -9.80 2.71 25.12
CA ASP A 119 -9.32 3.29 26.37
C ASP A 119 -10.29 4.38 26.84
N TYR A 120 -11.14 4.02 27.80
CA TYR A 120 -12.13 4.95 28.35
C TYR A 120 -11.49 6.10 29.12
N ALA A 121 -10.32 5.91 29.72
CA ALA A 121 -9.61 6.97 30.43
C ALA A 121 -9.09 8.03 29.44
N ALA A 122 -8.49 7.59 28.33
CA ALA A 122 -8.09 8.48 27.25
C ALA A 122 -9.29 9.18 26.60
N ALA A 123 -10.39 8.45 26.36
CA ALA A 123 -11.60 9.05 25.82
C ALA A 123 -12.17 10.15 26.75
N TYR A 124 -12.23 9.88 28.05
CA TYR A 124 -12.74 10.81 29.06
C TYR A 124 -11.89 12.08 29.16
N PHE A 125 -10.56 11.93 29.05
CA PHE A 125 -9.64 13.07 28.99
C PHE A 125 -9.97 13.98 27.81
N TRP A 126 -10.00 13.43 26.59
CA TRP A 126 -10.21 14.23 25.37
C TRP A 126 -11.59 14.88 25.31
N TYR A 127 -12.64 14.19 25.78
CA TYR A 127 -13.96 14.81 25.94
C TYR A 127 -13.98 15.92 26.99
N SER A 128 -13.21 15.79 28.07
CA SER A 128 -13.10 16.84 29.09
C SER A 128 -12.38 18.09 28.57
N VAL A 129 -11.34 17.90 27.75
CA VAL A 129 -10.63 19.00 27.07
C VAL A 129 -11.53 19.68 26.04
N ALA A 130 -12.16 18.92 25.14
CA ALA A 130 -13.08 19.46 24.13
C ALA A 130 -14.28 20.19 24.79
N GLY A 131 -14.72 19.70 25.95
CA GLY A 131 -15.77 20.26 26.78
C GLY A 131 -15.49 21.67 27.33
N LYS A 132 -14.23 22.13 27.33
CA LYS A 132 -13.85 23.50 27.73
C LYS A 132 -14.36 24.54 26.75
N VAL A 133 -14.47 24.19 25.47
CA VAL A 133 -14.85 25.12 24.40
C VAL A 133 -16.35 25.06 24.15
N SER A 134 -16.99 26.23 24.06
CA SER A 134 -18.45 26.33 23.95
C SER A 134 -19.04 25.66 22.71
N LYS A 135 -18.34 25.72 21.57
CA LYS A 135 -18.83 25.23 20.26
C LYS A 135 -19.13 23.72 20.23
N PHE A 136 -18.40 22.92 20.99
CA PHE A 136 -18.61 21.46 21.09
C PHE A 136 -18.75 21.00 22.55
N GLY A 137 -19.00 21.94 23.46
CA GLY A 137 -19.01 21.70 24.90
C GLY A 137 -20.11 20.75 25.34
N GLU A 138 -21.32 20.90 24.80
CA GLU A 138 -22.47 20.04 25.14
C GLU A 138 -22.30 18.62 24.60
N ALA A 139 -21.89 18.48 23.33
CA ALA A 139 -21.61 17.18 22.73
C ALA A 139 -20.50 16.43 23.49
N SER A 140 -19.43 17.12 23.86
CA SER A 140 -18.32 16.53 24.61
C SER A 140 -18.74 16.10 26.02
N LYS A 141 -19.54 16.92 26.72
CA LYS A 141 -20.10 16.56 28.03
C LYS A 141 -21.00 15.34 27.92
N TYR A 142 -21.90 15.31 26.93
CA TYR A 142 -22.77 14.15 26.69
C TYR A 142 -21.94 12.87 26.47
N MET A 143 -20.96 12.91 25.58
CA MET A 143 -20.11 11.75 25.29
C MET A 143 -19.28 11.30 26.50
N ARG A 144 -18.76 12.26 27.29
CA ARG A 144 -18.06 11.99 28.56
C ARG A 144 -18.98 11.28 29.56
N ASP A 145 -20.22 11.77 29.70
CA ASP A 145 -21.18 11.23 30.65
C ASP A 145 -21.59 9.80 30.27
N GLN A 146 -21.65 9.47 28.96
CA GLN A 146 -21.88 8.10 28.48
C GLN A 146 -20.80 7.11 28.95
N ILE A 147 -19.54 7.56 28.98
CA ILE A 147 -18.42 6.67 29.34
C ILE A 147 -18.05 6.70 30.83
N THR A 148 -18.69 7.58 31.61
CA THR A 148 -18.44 7.71 33.05
C THR A 148 -18.72 6.42 33.81
N SER A 149 -19.67 5.60 33.35
CA SER A 149 -20.00 4.31 33.96
C SER A 149 -18.89 3.26 33.84
N TYR A 150 -17.95 3.43 32.90
CA TYR A 150 -16.80 2.53 32.71
C TYR A 150 -15.57 2.93 33.53
N LEU A 151 -15.62 4.09 34.20
CA LEU A 151 -14.53 4.62 35.04
C LEU A 151 -15.00 4.69 36.49
N SER A 152 -14.07 4.53 37.44
CA SER A 152 -14.37 4.88 38.82
C SER A 152 -14.51 6.40 38.97
N GLU A 153 -15.30 6.84 39.94
CA GLU A 153 -15.52 8.27 40.18
C GLU A 153 -14.19 9.00 40.51
N ASP A 154 -13.29 8.33 41.23
CA ASP A 154 -11.98 8.86 41.59
C ASP A 154 -11.06 9.00 40.37
N GLN A 155 -11.01 7.98 39.49
CA GLN A 155 -10.27 8.07 38.24
C GLN A 155 -10.83 9.16 37.32
N ALA A 156 -12.15 9.28 37.19
CA ALA A 156 -12.78 10.32 36.38
C ALA A 156 -12.44 11.73 36.90
N LYS A 157 -12.45 11.93 38.22
CA LYS A 157 -12.02 13.20 38.85
C LYS A 157 -10.54 13.49 38.59
N ALA A 158 -9.66 12.50 38.77
CA ALA A 158 -8.23 12.66 38.52
C ALA A 158 -7.93 13.03 37.06
N ILE A 159 -8.55 12.34 36.11
CA ILE A 159 -8.41 12.61 34.68
C ILE A 159 -8.97 13.99 34.34
N ARG A 160 -10.10 14.38 34.92
CA ARG A 160 -10.68 15.72 34.71
C ARG A 160 -9.74 16.83 35.19
N LEU A 161 -9.11 16.66 36.34
CA LEU A 161 -8.12 17.61 36.85
C LEU A 161 -6.90 17.71 35.92
N LYS A 162 -6.43 16.58 35.37
CA LYS A 162 -5.38 16.56 34.35
C LYS A 162 -5.82 17.29 33.08
N ALA A 163 -7.03 17.01 32.59
CA ALA A 163 -7.61 17.67 31.42
C ALA A 163 -7.79 19.17 31.63
N GLU A 164 -8.17 19.60 32.83
CA GLU A 164 -8.35 21.02 33.18
C GLU A 164 -7.04 21.80 33.13
N LYS A 165 -5.96 21.20 33.63
CA LYS A 165 -4.61 21.78 33.61
C LYS A 165 -3.93 21.71 32.24
N TRP A 166 -4.30 20.74 31.41
CA TRP A 166 -3.68 20.55 30.10
C TRP A 166 -3.93 21.73 29.15
N SER A 167 -2.87 22.12 28.44
CA SER A 167 -2.87 23.14 27.41
C SER A 167 -2.47 22.57 26.04
N PRO A 168 -2.95 23.14 24.92
CA PRO A 168 -2.49 22.76 23.58
C PRO A 168 -0.97 22.88 23.45
N HIS A 169 -0.36 21.99 22.66
CA HIS A 169 1.11 21.85 22.49
C HIS A 169 1.87 21.31 23.70
N GLU A 170 1.19 20.96 24.79
CA GLU A 170 1.77 20.25 25.94
C GLU A 170 1.59 18.74 25.77
N ASN A 171 2.59 17.96 26.19
CA ASN A 171 2.50 16.50 26.16
C ASN A 171 1.29 16.02 26.96
N VAL A 172 0.55 15.05 26.41
CA VAL A 172 -0.59 14.44 27.09
C VAL A 172 -0.09 13.79 28.39
N PRO A 173 -0.63 14.17 29.56
CA PRO A 173 -0.20 13.61 30.83
C PRO A 173 -0.54 12.12 30.90
N GLU A 174 0.25 11.36 31.64
CA GLU A 174 0.00 9.93 31.82
C GLU A 174 -1.35 9.71 32.51
N LEU A 175 -2.27 9.01 31.83
CA LEU A 175 -3.67 8.86 32.26
C LEU A 175 -3.91 7.58 33.06
N LYS A 176 -2.99 6.61 33.01
CA LYS A 176 -3.04 5.41 33.84
C LYS A 176 -2.42 5.75 35.19
N GLU A 177 -3.18 5.57 36.26
CA GLU A 177 -2.60 5.55 37.61
C GLU A 177 -1.81 4.25 37.74
N SER A 178 -0.52 4.34 38.10
CA SER A 178 0.26 3.19 38.53
C SER A 178 -0.41 2.62 39.77
N GLU A 179 -0.96 1.40 39.65
CA GLU A 179 -1.41 0.58 40.78
C GLU A 179 -0.36 0.47 41.88
#